data_AF-A0A355PDC4-F1
#
_entry.id   AF-A0A355PDC4-F1
#
_cell.length_a   1.000
_cell.length_b   1.000
_cell.length_c   1.000
_cell.angle_alpha   90.00
_cell.angle_beta   90.00
_cell.angle_gamma   90.00
#
_symmetry.space_group_name_H-M   'P 1'
#
loop_
_entity.id
_entity.type
_entity.pdbx_description
1 polymer ?
#
loop_
_entity_poly.entity_id
_entity_poly.type
_entity_poly.pdbx_seq_one_letter_code
_entity_poly.pdbx_strand_id
1 'polypeptide(L)'
;TERVEIHIMEMDGDVMRMVPLPGGIELPAGESVTLAPGGLHLMLMELGSPIVEGAPVSVTLEFQHAEPMEIELQVLPVGASPEGSHHEGGHPKGAHDHGHAAH
;
A
#
# COMPACT_ATOMS: atom_id res chain seq x y z
N THR A 1 16.92 -12.99 1.40
CA THR A 1 17.27 -11.66 0.87
C THR A 1 15.97 -10.90 0.80
N GLU A 2 15.94 -9.68 1.32
CA GLU A 2 14.73 -8.85 1.27
C GLU A 2 14.32 -8.65 -0.19
N ARG A 3 13.03 -8.74 -0.48
CA ARG A 3 12.47 -8.62 -1.84
C ARG A 3 11.42 -7.54 -1.88
N VAL A 4 11.43 -6.76 -2.96
CA VAL A 4 10.40 -5.75 -3.25
C VAL A 4 9.74 -6.10 -4.58
N GLU A 5 8.42 -6.08 -4.62
CA GLU A 5 7.62 -6.32 -5.82
C GLU A 5 6.67 -5.15 -6.05
N ILE A 6 6.32 -4.87 -7.31
CA ILE A 6 5.26 -3.91 -7.65
C ILE A 6 4.00 -4.70 -7.94
N HIS A 7 2.89 -4.32 -7.30
CA HIS A 7 1.60 -5.02 -7.40
C HIS A 7 0.49 -4.04 -7.80
N ILE A 8 -0.55 -4.57 -8.42
CA ILE A 8 -1.81 -3.87 -8.67
C ILE A 8 -2.96 -4.58 -7.94
N MET A 9 -3.93 -3.83 -7.47
CA MET A 9 -5.19 -4.38 -6.96
C MET A 9 -6.16 -4.59 -8.12
N GLU A 10 -6.62 -5.82 -8.32
CA GLU A 10 -7.61 -6.18 -9.34
C GLU A 10 -8.82 -6.89 -8.71
N MET A 11 -10.00 -6.65 -9.29
CA MET A 11 -11.22 -7.38 -8.94
C MET A 11 -11.30 -8.66 -9.76
N ASP A 12 -11.39 -9.80 -9.08
CA ASP A 12 -11.67 -11.11 -9.65
C ASP A 12 -13.02 -11.59 -9.10
N GLY A 13 -14.09 -11.30 -9.85
CA GLY A 13 -15.46 -11.46 -9.38
C GLY A 13 -15.75 -10.52 -8.21
N ASP A 14 -16.07 -11.09 -7.04
CA ASP A 14 -16.33 -10.36 -5.79
C ASP A 14 -15.08 -10.27 -4.87
N VAL A 15 -13.90 -10.70 -5.36
CA VAL A 15 -12.66 -10.78 -4.56
C VAL A 15 -11.64 -9.78 -5.08
N MET A 16 -11.10 -8.94 -4.18
CA MET A 16 -9.91 -8.14 -4.45
C MET A 16 -8.64 -8.99 -4.36
N ARG A 17 -7.80 -8.90 -5.38
CA ARG A 17 -6.53 -9.63 -5.47
C ARG A 17 -5.37 -8.66 -5.67
N MET A 18 -4.24 -8.96 -5.03
CA MET A 18 -2.96 -8.33 -5.30
C MET A 18 -2.25 -9.13 -6.40
N VAL A 19 -1.98 -8.48 -7.52
CA VAL A 19 -1.38 -9.11 -8.71
C VAL A 19 0.02 -8.51 -8.93
N PRO A 20 1.10 -9.32 -8.94
CA PRO A 20 2.45 -8.82 -9.18
C PRO A 20 2.65 -8.38 -10.63
N LEU A 21 3.42 -7.31 -10.83
CA LEU A 21 3.82 -6.74 -12.11
C LEU A 21 5.33 -6.94 -12.31
N PRO A 22 5.79 -8.11 -12.82
CA PRO A 22 7.21 -8.43 -12.93
C PRO A 22 7.99 -7.55 -13.92
N GLY A 23 7.29 -6.90 -14.86
CA GLY A 23 7.88 -5.92 -15.78
C GLY A 23 7.94 -4.50 -15.23
N GLY A 24 7.48 -4.28 -14.00
CA GLY A 24 7.32 -2.96 -13.40
C GLY A 24 6.08 -2.21 -13.91
N ILE A 25 6.15 -0.88 -13.89
CA ILE A 25 5.08 0.02 -14.31
C ILE A 25 5.57 0.95 -15.42
N GLU A 26 4.71 1.23 -16.39
CA GLU A 26 5.00 2.24 -17.39
C GLU A 26 4.93 3.64 -16.77
N LEU A 27 5.85 4.53 -17.16
CA LEU A 27 5.89 5.93 -16.74
C LEU A 27 5.74 6.82 -17.98
N PRO A 28 4.52 7.22 -18.34
CA PRO A 28 4.29 8.04 -19.53
C PRO A 28 4.89 9.45 -19.36
N ALA A 29 5.42 10.00 -20.45
CA ALA A 29 6.06 11.31 -20.44
C ALA A 29 5.05 12.41 -20.08
N GLY A 30 5.38 13.22 -19.07
CA GLY A 30 4.53 14.32 -18.62
C GLY A 30 3.33 13.89 -17.76
N GLU A 31 3.20 12.61 -17.45
CA GLU A 31 2.17 12.07 -16.57
C GLU A 31 2.77 11.61 -15.24
N SER A 32 1.91 11.44 -14.23
CA SER A 32 2.30 10.90 -12.93
C SER A 32 1.61 9.56 -12.71
N VAL A 33 2.36 8.59 -12.22
CA VAL A 33 1.82 7.30 -11.78
C VAL A 33 1.77 7.28 -10.26
N THR A 34 0.58 7.10 -9.71
CA THR A 34 0.34 7.13 -8.27
C THR A 34 0.31 5.71 -7.72
N LEU A 35 1.14 5.46 -6.70
CA LEU A 35 1.05 4.27 -5.87
C LEU A 35 0.21 4.61 -4.64
N ALA A 36 -0.91 3.91 -4.45
CA ALA A 36 -1.85 4.15 -3.38
C ALA A 36 -2.59 2.85 -2.96
N PRO A 37 -3.06 2.76 -1.71
CA PRO A 37 -3.91 1.66 -1.27
C PRO A 37 -5.11 1.48 -2.19
N GLY A 38 -5.40 0.23 -2.59
CA GLY A 38 -6.50 -0.07 -3.52
C GLY A 38 -6.13 0.05 -5.00
N GLY A 39 -4.90 0.44 -5.34
CA GLY A 39 -4.39 0.48 -6.72
C GLY A 39 -2.98 -0.11 -6.82
N LEU A 40 -2.09 0.60 -7.51
CA LEU A 40 -0.66 0.24 -7.57
C LEU A 40 0.00 0.40 -6.21
N HIS A 41 0.83 -0.54 -5.79
CA HIS A 41 1.55 -0.47 -4.52
C HIS A 41 2.86 -1.27 -4.56
N LEU A 42 3.78 -0.93 -3.66
CA LEU A 42 4.98 -1.71 -3.40
C LEU A 42 4.68 -2.77 -2.34
N MET A 43 5.03 -4.02 -2.63
CA MET A 43 4.94 -5.14 -1.70
C MET A 43 6.34 -5.46 -1.18
N LEU A 44 6.58 -5.16 0.09
CA LEU A 44 7.82 -5.49 0.80
C LEU A 44 7.72 -6.91 1.38
N MET A 45 8.63 -7.80 1.00
CA MET A 45 8.61 -9.21 1.38
C MET A 45 9.94 -9.65 1.99
N GLU A 46 9.90 -10.71 2.80
CA GLU A 46 11.10 -11.34 3.38
C GLU A 46 12.00 -10.36 4.15
N LEU A 47 11.36 -9.39 4.81
CA LEU A 47 12.00 -8.35 5.61
C LEU A 47 12.95 -8.97 6.64
N GLY A 48 14.18 -8.48 6.68
CA GLY A 48 15.20 -8.95 7.63
C GLY A 48 14.99 -8.40 9.04
N SER A 49 14.16 -7.37 9.17
CA SER A 49 13.79 -6.73 10.44
C SER A 49 12.33 -6.26 10.41
N PRO A 50 11.67 -6.12 11.57
CA PRO A 50 10.33 -5.57 11.64
C PRO A 50 10.28 -4.14 11.10
N ILE A 51 9.20 -3.80 10.39
CA ILE A 51 8.86 -2.41 10.07
C ILE A 51 8.38 -1.73 11.35
N VAL A 52 9.01 -0.61 11.72
CA VAL A 52 8.73 0.13 12.95
C VAL A 52 8.15 1.50 12.60
N GLU A 53 7.01 1.84 13.19
CA GLU A 53 6.38 3.15 13.02
C GLU A 53 7.37 4.30 13.29
N GLY A 54 7.38 5.29 12.41
CA GLY A 54 8.29 6.44 12.50
C GLY A 54 9.75 6.16 12.10
N ALA A 55 10.13 4.90 11.85
CA ALA A 55 11.43 4.58 11.26
C ALA A 55 11.27 4.46 9.74
N PRO A 56 11.84 5.38 8.92
CA PRO A 56 11.70 5.33 7.48
C PRO A 56 12.39 4.10 6.88
N VAL A 57 11.87 3.63 5.75
CA VAL A 57 12.44 2.53 4.95
C VAL A 57 12.99 3.12 3.66
N SER A 58 14.30 3.04 3.47
CA SER A 58 14.93 3.44 2.20
C SER A 58 14.68 2.39 1.13
N VAL A 59 14.23 2.83 -0.05
CA VAL A 59 14.12 1.98 -1.24
C VAL A 59 14.76 2.68 -2.42
N THR A 60 15.31 1.89 -3.35
CA THR A 60 15.84 2.40 -4.62
C THR A 60 14.86 2.06 -5.74
N LEU A 61 14.39 3.09 -6.44
CA LEU A 61 13.62 2.94 -7.67
C LEU A 61 14.59 2.81 -8.84
N GLU A 62 14.48 1.70 -9.57
CA GLU A 62 15.25 1.46 -10.79
C GLU A 62 14.42 1.82 -12.02
N PHE A 63 15.02 2.58 -12.94
CA PHE A 63 14.36 3.02 -14.17
C PHE A 63 15.10 2.47 -15.38
N GLN A 64 14.38 2.10 -16.44
CA GLN A 64 14.99 1.61 -17.68
C GLN A 64 15.76 2.71 -18.45
N HIS A 65 15.37 3.98 -18.28
CA HIS A 65 15.87 5.11 -19.05
C HIS A 65 16.31 6.30 -18.19
N ALA A 66 16.49 6.09 -16.89
CA ALA A 66 16.98 7.10 -15.95
C ALA A 66 17.88 6.43 -14.89
N GLU A 67 18.68 7.24 -14.20
CA GLU A 67 19.48 6.77 -13.09
C GLU A 67 18.59 6.28 -11.94
N PRO A 68 19.04 5.30 -11.15
CA PRO A 68 18.34 4.87 -9.95
C PRO A 68 18.11 6.04 -8.99
N MET A 69 16.94 6.05 -8.35
CA MET A 69 16.56 7.08 -7.38
C MET A 69 16.31 6.44 -6.02
N GLU A 70 17.06 6.88 -5.01
CA GLU A 70 16.79 6.52 -3.63
C GLU A 70 15.67 7.39 -3.06
N ILE A 71 14.69 6.76 -2.41
CA ILE A 71 13.58 7.44 -1.72
C ILE A 71 13.41 6.85 -0.32
N GLU A 72 12.95 7.67 0.62
CA GLU A 72 12.58 7.23 1.97
C GLU A 72 11.07 7.10 2.10
N LEU A 73 10.60 5.89 2.42
CA LEU A 73 9.20 5.60 2.72
C LEU A 73 8.94 5.80 4.20
N GLN A 74 8.06 6.74 4.55
CA GLN A 74 7.65 6.95 5.94
C GLN A 74 6.75 5.81 6.40
N VAL A 75 7.08 5.20 7.53
CA VAL A 75 6.27 4.15 8.14
C VAL A 75 5.22 4.80 9.04
N LEU A 76 3.96 4.71 8.61
CA LEU A 76 2.81 5.21 9.34
C LEU A 76 2.06 4.06 10.05
N PRO A 77 1.26 4.35 11.08
CA PRO A 77 0.40 3.37 11.72
C PRO A 77 -0.60 2.75 10.74
N VAL A 78 -1.00 1.50 10.99
CA VAL A 78 -2.02 0.81 10.17
C VAL A 78 -3.33 1.60 10.18
N GLY A 79 -3.87 1.88 9.00
CA GLY A 79 -5.11 2.67 8.83
C GLY A 79 -4.89 4.19 8.77
N ALA A 80 -3.64 4.67 8.89
CA ALA A 80 -3.32 6.04 8.53
C ALA A 80 -3.53 6.23 7.02
N SER A 81 -4.36 7.22 6.65
CA SER A 81 -4.39 7.72 5.28
C SER A 81 -3.33 8.82 5.15
N PRO A 82 -2.51 8.83 4.08
CA PRO A 82 -1.67 9.98 3.80
C PRO A 82 -2.58 11.21 3.67
N GLU A 83 -2.17 12.34 4.26
CA GLU A 83 -2.93 13.59 4.18
C GLU A 83 -3.14 13.96 2.69
N GLY A 84 -4.35 13.71 2.18
CA GLY A 84 -4.70 13.90 0.77
C GLY A 84 -5.67 12.86 0.18
N SER A 85 -5.82 11.67 0.77
CA SER A 85 -6.80 10.67 0.30
C SER A 85 -8.13 10.79 1.03
N HIS A 86 -8.97 11.75 0.61
CA HIS A 86 -10.39 11.75 0.95
C HIS A 86 -11.10 10.60 0.23
N HIS A 87 -11.13 9.42 0.86
CA HIS A 87 -12.15 8.42 0.57
C HIS A 87 -13.24 8.54 1.64
N GLU A 88 -14.29 9.30 1.31
CA GLU A 88 -15.57 9.23 2.02
C GLU A 88 -16.15 7.82 1.81
N GLY A 89 -15.84 6.93 2.75
CA GLY A 89 -16.43 5.60 2.87
C GLY A 89 -17.14 5.51 4.21
N GLY A 90 -18.29 6.19 4.34
CA GLY A 90 -19.13 6.12 5.53
C GLY A 90 -19.67 4.70 5.74
N HIS A 91 -19.04 3.94 6.62
CA HIS A 91 -19.67 2.78 7.26
C HIS A 91 -20.31 3.23 8.58
N PRO A 92 -21.64 3.12 8.75
CA PRO A 92 -22.28 3.45 10.01
C PRO A 92 -21.78 2.53 11.12
N LYS A 93 -21.52 3.12 12.29
CA LYS A 93 -21.28 2.45 13.56
C LYS A 93 -22.47 1.54 13.89
N GLY A 94 -22.38 0.27 13.51
CA GLY A 94 -23.22 -0.79 14.07
C GLY A 94 -22.83 -1.04 15.52
N ALA A 95 -23.61 -0.46 16.43
CA ALA A 95 -23.54 -0.78 17.85
C ALA A 95 -24.01 -2.23 18.06
N HIS A 96 -23.08 -3.13 18.40
CA HIS A 96 -23.44 -4.40 19.00
C HIS A 96 -23.69 -4.16 20.49
N ASP A 97 -24.92 -3.81 20.81
CA ASP A 97 -25.47 -3.92 22.16
C ASP A 97 -25.78 -5.39 22.45
N HIS A 98 -25.06 -6.00 23.38
CA HIS A 98 -25.47 -7.25 24.00
C HIS A 98 -25.53 -7.04 25.52
N GLY A 99 -26.55 -6.28 25.93
CA GLY A 99 -26.98 -6.15 27.31
C GLY A 99 -27.95 -7.26 27.73
N HIS A 100 -27.43 -8.18 28.56
CA HIS A 100 -28.03 -8.69 29.80
C HIS A 100 -29.32 -9.56 29.80
N ALA A 101 -29.21 -10.77 30.35
CA ALA A 101 -30.13 -11.24 31.40
C ALA A 101 -29.51 -12.38 32.21
N ALA A 102 -29.37 -12.16 33.51
CA ALA A 102 -29.16 -13.19 34.52
C ALA A 102 -30.45 -13.98 34.76
N HIS A 103 -30.31 -15.28 35.02
CA HIS A 103 -31.02 -16.07 36.03
C HIS A 103 -30.33 -17.42 36.19
#